data_AF-A0A453FGY3-F1
#
_entry.id   AF-A0A453FGY3-F1
#
_cell.length_a   1.000
_cell.length_b   1.000
_cell.length_c   1.000
_cell.angle_alpha   90.00
_cell.angle_beta   90.00
_cell.angle_gamma   90.00
#
_symmetry.space_group_name_H-M   'P 1'
#
loop_
_entity.id
_entity.type
_entity.pdbx_description
1 polymer ?
#
loop_
_entity_poly.entity_id
_entity_poly.type
_entity_poly.pdbx_seq_one_letter_code
_entity_poly.pdbx_strand_id
1 'polypeptide(L)'
;TKLSYRRCGQVYIVYLGEHAGAKSKGTVLDDHHALLLSVKGSEVEARASLLYSYKHSLNGFAALLSDDQATKLSERTEVVSAFRSDGKWSPHTTRSWEFVGLEEGLSKGWLPSGAHAGENVIVGTLDSGIWPESRSFGDEGLGPVPARWKGVCQGGDSFNSSSCNRKVIGARYYLKAYEAQHGRLNTTNACRSPRDHDGHGTHTASTVAGRAVPGVAALGGFAAGTASGGAPLARLAIYKVCWPIPGPNPSIENTCFDADMLAAMDDAVGDGVDVMSVSIVSSGKHYQLPDDGIAVGALHAARRGLVVVCSAGNSGPAPATVSNLAPWVLTVGASSIDRSFNSPIRLGNGMVIMGQTVTPYQLPANRTYRMVYAAHAVVPGTLANVTNQCLPNSLSPQKVRAKSWCA
;
A
#
# COMPACT_ATOMS: atom_id res chain seq x y z
N THR A 1 31.48 32.17 -2.91
CA THR A 1 31.00 31.51 -1.67
C THR A 1 30.40 30.18 -2.06
N LYS A 2 31.10 29.06 -1.80
CA LYS A 2 30.64 27.72 -2.18
C LYS A 2 29.42 27.36 -1.33
N LEU A 3 28.25 27.25 -1.97
CA LEU A 3 27.05 26.65 -1.38
C LEU A 3 27.38 25.19 -1.05
N SER A 4 27.71 24.94 0.22
CA SER A 4 27.78 23.60 0.79
C SER A 4 26.39 22.99 0.69
N TYR A 5 26.22 22.03 -0.22
CA TYR A 5 25.13 21.07 -0.11
C TYR A 5 25.26 20.41 1.26
N ARG A 6 24.40 20.77 2.22
CA ARG A 6 24.19 19.95 3.40
C ARG A 6 23.82 18.57 2.87
N ARG A 7 24.69 17.56 3.04
CA ARG A 7 24.33 16.17 2.82
C ARG A 7 23.07 15.92 3.65
N CYS A 8 21.91 15.72 3.00
CA CYS A 8 20.77 15.12 3.68
C CYS A 8 21.28 13.78 4.23
N GLY A 9 21.11 13.56 5.54
CA GLY A 9 21.47 12.27 6.12
C GLY A 9 20.69 11.16 5.43
N GLN A 10 21.33 10.00 5.21
CA GLN A 10 20.66 8.81 4.70
C GLN A 10 19.97 8.11 5.88
N VAL A 11 18.75 7.60 5.67
CA VAL A 11 18.08 6.79 6.69
C VAL A 11 18.62 5.37 6.64
N TYR A 12 19.02 4.87 7.80
CA TYR A 12 19.46 3.50 8.01
C TYR A 12 18.58 2.82 9.05
N ILE A 13 18.29 1.54 8.83
CA ILE A 13 17.69 0.62 9.80
C ILE A 13 18.83 -0.16 10.45
N VAL A 14 18.89 -0.13 11.78
CA VAL A 14 19.82 -0.91 12.59
C VAL A 14 19.01 -1.99 13.31
N TYR A 15 19.19 -3.23 12.88
CA TYR A 15 18.44 -4.39 13.34
C TYR A 15 19.23 -5.17 14.40
N LEU A 16 18.62 -5.36 15.57
CA LEU A 16 19.22 -6.00 16.74
C LEU A 16 18.60 -7.40 17.01
N GLY A 17 17.74 -7.90 16.12
CA GLY A 17 17.03 -9.16 16.32
C GLY A 17 15.74 -9.02 17.12
N GLU A 18 15.53 -9.94 18.06
CA GLU A 18 14.39 -9.92 19.00
C GLU A 18 14.81 -9.39 20.38
N HIS A 19 13.85 -8.94 21.18
CA HIS A 19 14.16 -8.50 22.54
C HIS A 19 14.59 -9.68 23.41
N ALA A 20 15.80 -9.57 23.98
CA ALA A 20 16.26 -10.49 25.02
C ALA A 20 15.52 -10.20 26.35
N GLY A 21 14.52 -11.03 26.66
CA GLY A 21 13.74 -10.94 27.90
C GLY A 21 12.69 -9.83 27.91
N ALA A 22 11.97 -9.71 29.03
CA ALA A 22 10.92 -8.71 29.22
C ALA A 22 11.51 -7.34 29.62
N LYS A 23 11.88 -6.51 28.64
CA LYS A 23 12.26 -5.11 28.87
C LYS A 23 11.06 -4.18 28.76
N SER A 24 11.06 -3.10 29.54
CA SER A 24 10.05 -2.04 29.39
C SER A 24 10.30 -1.24 28.10
N LYS A 25 9.24 -0.68 27.51
CA LYS A 25 9.34 0.18 26.31
C LYS A 25 10.28 1.38 26.49
N GLY A 26 10.38 1.91 27.72
CA GLY A 26 11.29 3.01 28.04
C GLY A 26 12.74 2.55 28.02
N THR A 27 13.03 1.41 28.66
CA THR A 27 14.37 0.81 28.69
C THR A 27 14.89 0.48 27.29
N VAL A 28 14.04 -0.06 26.41
CA VAL A 28 14.41 -0.33 25.00
C VAL A 28 14.79 0.96 24.27
N LEU A 29 14.03 2.04 24.49
CA LEU A 29 14.32 3.34 23.88
C LEU A 29 15.65 3.92 24.38
N ASP A 30 15.94 3.78 25.68
CA ASP A 30 17.20 4.23 26.28
C ASP A 30 18.40 3.42 25.73
N ASP A 31 18.24 2.10 25.57
CA ASP A 31 19.25 1.23 24.95
C ASP A 31 19.55 1.66 23.50
N HIS A 32 18.51 1.96 22.71
CA HIS A 32 18.67 2.45 21.34
C HIS A 32 19.38 3.81 21.30
N HIS A 33 19.04 4.72 22.22
CA HIS A 33 19.73 6.00 22.33
C HIS A 33 21.20 5.84 22.71
N ALA A 34 21.53 4.93 23.63
CA ALA A 34 22.91 4.65 24.02
C ALA A 34 23.74 4.10 22.85
N LEU A 35 23.17 3.18 22.06
CA LEU A 35 23.85 2.65 20.88
C LEU A 35 24.09 3.74 19.83
N LEU A 36 23.08 4.58 19.57
CA LEU A 36 23.17 5.69 18.63
C LEU A 36 24.16 6.77 19.09
N LEU A 37 24.23 7.06 20.39
CA LEU A 37 25.21 7.97 20.98
C LEU A 37 26.64 7.50 20.74
N SER A 38 26.89 6.20 20.65
CA SER A 38 28.24 5.66 20.42
C SER A 38 28.86 6.03 19.07
N VAL A 39 28.05 6.50 18.12
CA VAL A 39 28.48 6.94 16.78
C VAL A 39 28.14 8.40 16.46
N LYS A 40 27.50 9.13 17.38
CA LYS A 40 27.10 10.54 17.24
C LYS A 40 27.93 11.45 18.14
N GLY A 41 28.04 12.73 17.79
CA GLY A 41 28.92 13.67 18.49
C GLY A 41 28.36 14.17 19.83
N SER A 42 27.06 14.00 20.09
CA SER A 42 26.41 14.43 21.33
C SER A 42 25.08 13.71 21.56
N GLU A 43 24.56 13.75 22.80
CA GLU A 43 23.25 13.21 23.14
C GLU A 43 22.11 13.91 22.38
N VAL A 44 22.22 15.23 22.19
CA VAL A 44 21.24 16.02 21.44
C VAL A 44 21.17 15.56 19.99
N GLU A 45 22.33 15.34 19.35
CA GLU A 45 22.42 14.86 17.97
C GLU A 45 21.89 13.42 17.83
N ALA A 46 22.21 12.54 18.80
CA ALA A 46 21.69 11.18 18.83
C ALA A 46 20.16 11.17 18.92
N ARG A 47 19.57 11.91 19.88
CA ARG A 47 18.12 12.00 20.03
C ARG A 47 17.44 12.58 18.79
N ALA A 48 18.03 13.60 18.17
CA ALA A 48 17.49 14.22 16.96
C ALA A 48 17.61 13.33 15.71
N SER A 49 18.58 12.41 15.67
CA SER A 49 18.79 11.52 14.53
C SER A 49 17.86 10.31 14.54
N LEU A 50 17.26 9.97 15.68
CA LEU A 50 16.37 8.81 15.83
C LEU A 50 14.99 9.10 15.20
N LEU A 51 14.63 8.32 14.18
CA LEU A 51 13.31 8.42 13.54
C LEU A 51 12.31 7.49 14.22
N TYR A 52 12.65 6.20 14.34
CA TYR A 52 11.80 5.18 14.96
C TYR A 52 12.61 4.27 15.88
N SER A 53 11.97 3.84 16.96
CA SER A 53 12.47 2.82 17.88
C SER A 53 11.45 1.67 17.86
N TYR A 54 11.83 0.55 17.26
CA TYR A 54 11.02 -0.67 17.22
C TYR A 54 11.14 -1.37 18.58
N LYS A 55 10.02 -1.56 19.28
CA LYS A 55 10.02 -1.86 20.73
C LYS A 55 8.97 -2.86 21.18
N HIS A 56 8.17 -3.39 20.26
CA HIS A 56 7.08 -4.30 20.57
C HIS A 56 7.43 -5.75 20.23
N SER A 57 7.97 -5.97 19.04
CA SER A 57 8.27 -7.27 18.46
C SER A 57 9.68 -7.32 17.89
N LEU A 58 10.04 -6.32 17.09
CA LEU A 58 11.38 -6.10 16.58
C LEU A 58 12.23 -5.33 17.60
N ASN A 59 13.49 -5.72 17.76
CA ASN A 59 14.49 -4.91 18.45
C ASN A 59 15.36 -4.18 17.43
N GLY A 60 15.40 -2.85 17.49
CA GLY A 60 16.16 -2.03 16.57
C GLY A 60 15.58 -0.63 16.38
N PHE A 61 16.20 0.14 15.50
CA PHE A 61 15.78 1.51 15.23
C PHE A 61 16.09 1.96 13.80
N ALA A 62 15.36 2.98 13.34
CA ALA A 62 15.69 3.74 12.15
C ALA A 62 16.24 5.11 12.52
N ALA A 63 17.37 5.51 11.94
CA ALA A 63 18.03 6.78 12.24
C ALA A 63 18.72 7.39 11.01
N LEU A 64 18.92 8.71 11.05
CA LEU A 64 19.75 9.44 10.10
C LEU A 64 21.23 9.22 10.40
N LEU A 65 21.94 8.50 9.52
CA LEU A 65 23.35 8.14 9.68
C LEU A 65 24.18 8.49 8.43
N SER A 66 25.48 8.69 8.61
CA SER A 66 26.45 8.60 7.51
C SER A 66 26.82 7.14 7.26
N ASP A 67 27.36 6.84 6.07
CA ASP A 67 27.86 5.50 5.72
C ASP A 67 28.85 4.99 6.77
N ASP A 68 29.82 5.81 7.20
CA ASP A 68 30.80 5.44 8.24
C ASP A 68 30.14 5.14 9.60
N GLN A 69 29.09 5.88 9.96
CA GLN A 69 28.34 5.63 11.21
C GLN A 69 27.58 4.31 11.13
N ALA A 70 26.95 4.02 10.00
CA ALA A 70 26.25 2.76 9.78
C ALA A 70 27.20 1.55 9.77
N THR A 71 28.37 1.67 9.13
CA THR A 71 29.41 0.63 9.15
C THR A 71 29.89 0.34 10.57
N LYS A 72 30.21 1.38 11.36
CA LYS A 72 30.62 1.22 12.77
C LYS A 72 29.55 0.52 13.62
N LEU A 73 28.27 0.80 13.36
CA LEU A 73 27.18 0.10 14.04
C LEU A 73 27.08 -1.36 13.58
N SER A 74 27.28 -1.65 12.29
CA SER A 74 27.24 -3.03 11.77
C SER A 74 28.35 -3.94 12.33
N GLU A 75 29.46 -3.36 12.80
CA GLU A 75 30.58 -4.09 13.42
C GLU A 75 30.32 -4.45 14.90
N ARG A 76 29.24 -3.94 15.50
CA ARG A 76 28.86 -4.24 16.89
C ARG A 76 28.29 -5.65 16.98
N THR A 77 28.70 -6.38 18.02
CA THR A 77 28.28 -7.77 18.25
C THR A 77 26.78 -7.94 18.44
N GLU A 78 26.11 -6.90 18.98
CA GLU A 78 24.67 -6.86 19.23
C GLU A 78 23.83 -6.46 18.00
N VAL A 79 24.48 -6.00 16.92
CA VAL A 79 23.81 -5.60 15.67
C VAL A 79 23.83 -6.77 14.69
N VAL A 80 22.64 -7.22 14.30
CA VAL A 80 22.46 -8.30 13.32
C VAL A 80 22.71 -7.79 11.91
N SER A 81 22.15 -6.62 11.58
CA SER A 81 22.39 -5.95 10.30
C SER A 81 22.16 -4.44 10.40
N ALA A 82 22.81 -3.67 9.54
CA ALA A 82 22.53 -2.26 9.34
C ALA A 82 22.44 -1.98 7.83
N PHE A 83 21.28 -1.51 7.36
CA PHE A 83 21.01 -1.34 5.94
C PHE A 83 20.23 -0.04 5.66
N ARG A 84 20.33 0.46 4.43
CA ARG A 84 19.66 1.70 4.01
C ARG A 84 18.15 1.47 3.90
N SER A 85 17.37 2.41 4.44
CA SER A 85 15.93 2.48 4.18
C SER A 85 15.72 3.28 2.90
N ASP A 86 15.19 2.64 1.86
CA ASP A 86 14.97 3.28 0.56
C ASP A 86 13.48 3.27 0.18
N GLY A 87 13.02 4.32 -0.50
CA GLY A 87 11.64 4.44 -0.98
C GLY A 87 11.40 3.63 -2.25
N LYS A 88 11.34 2.30 -2.13
CA LYS A 88 11.28 1.40 -3.29
C LYS A 88 9.99 0.62 -3.42
N TRP A 89 9.06 0.76 -2.49
CA TRP A 89 7.88 -0.10 -2.44
C TRP A 89 6.65 0.59 -3.04
N SER A 90 5.83 -0.13 -3.81
CA SER A 90 4.61 0.42 -4.43
C SER A 90 3.35 -0.45 -4.18
N PRO A 91 2.14 0.13 -4.15
CA PRO A 91 0.89 -0.62 -3.90
C PRO A 91 0.35 -1.47 -5.08
N HIS A 92 -0.50 -2.49 -4.83
CA HIS A 92 -1.19 -3.38 -5.81
C HIS A 92 -2.72 -3.52 -5.73
N THR A 93 -3.46 -3.28 -6.83
CA THR A 93 -4.94 -3.27 -6.86
C THR A 93 -5.59 -4.66 -7.04
N THR A 94 -6.76 -4.95 -6.42
CA THR A 94 -7.45 -6.27 -6.50
C THR A 94 -9.01 -6.22 -6.38
N ARG A 95 -9.75 -7.15 -7.02
CA ARG A 95 -11.24 -7.33 -6.98
C ARG A 95 -11.64 -8.80 -7.23
N SER A 96 -12.59 -9.44 -6.50
CA SER A 96 -13.10 -10.80 -6.93
C SER A 96 -14.15 -11.61 -6.11
N TRP A 97 -14.80 -11.16 -5.02
CA TRP A 97 -15.43 -12.14 -4.08
C TRP A 97 -16.51 -13.12 -4.60
N GLU A 98 -17.35 -12.77 -5.59
CA GLU A 98 -18.38 -13.68 -6.13
C GLU A 98 -17.78 -14.88 -6.90
N PHE A 99 -16.59 -14.72 -7.47
CA PHE A 99 -15.93 -15.74 -8.30
C PHE A 99 -15.34 -16.91 -7.51
N VAL A 100 -15.05 -16.72 -6.22
CA VAL A 100 -14.49 -17.77 -5.35
C VAL A 100 -15.57 -18.61 -4.66
N GLY A 101 -16.83 -18.52 -5.11
CA GLY A 101 -17.95 -19.32 -4.57
C GLY A 101 -18.55 -18.78 -3.27
N LEU A 102 -18.29 -17.52 -2.93
CA LEU A 102 -18.90 -16.81 -1.81
C LEU A 102 -20.15 -16.08 -2.29
N GLU A 103 -21.34 -16.68 -2.11
CA GLU A 103 -22.60 -15.94 -2.31
C GLU A 103 -22.64 -14.71 -1.39
N GLU A 104 -23.03 -13.56 -1.95
CA GLU A 104 -23.14 -12.29 -1.25
C GLU A 104 -24.02 -12.42 0.02
N GLY A 105 -23.37 -12.37 1.18
CA GLY A 105 -24.05 -12.35 2.47
C GLY A 105 -24.26 -13.73 3.09
N LEU A 106 -23.53 -13.97 4.19
CA LEU A 106 -23.89 -14.91 5.27
C LEU A 106 -24.43 -16.29 4.85
N SER A 107 -24.06 -16.85 3.69
CA SER A 107 -24.42 -18.24 3.40
C SER A 107 -23.57 -19.16 4.29
N LYS A 108 -24.27 -19.95 5.11
CA LYS A 108 -23.72 -20.80 6.20
C LYS A 108 -22.85 -21.96 5.70
N GLY A 109 -22.47 -22.00 4.43
CA GLY A 109 -21.98 -23.20 3.74
C GLY A 109 -20.47 -23.42 3.73
N TRP A 110 -19.64 -22.37 3.79
CA TRP A 110 -18.17 -22.53 3.60
C TRP A 110 -17.28 -22.01 4.72
N LEU A 111 -17.71 -20.97 5.45
CA LEU A 111 -17.03 -20.61 6.70
C LEU A 111 -17.16 -21.81 7.65
N PRO A 112 -16.04 -22.35 8.18
CA PRO A 112 -16.11 -23.41 9.18
C PRO A 112 -17.15 -23.02 10.23
N SER A 113 -18.04 -23.94 10.59
CA SER A 113 -19.04 -23.70 11.64
C SER A 113 -18.36 -23.06 12.86
N GLY A 114 -18.65 -21.78 13.11
CA GLY A 114 -17.99 -20.98 14.16
C GLY A 114 -17.12 -19.79 13.69
N ALA A 115 -16.94 -19.54 12.39
CA ALA A 115 -16.10 -18.41 11.93
C ALA A 115 -16.81 -17.03 11.90
N HIS A 116 -18.13 -16.98 12.08
CA HIS A 116 -18.94 -15.74 12.27
C HIS A 116 -18.56 -14.55 11.36
N ALA A 117 -18.22 -14.82 10.08
CA ALA A 117 -17.73 -13.83 9.11
C ALA A 117 -16.59 -12.91 9.61
N GLY A 118 -15.71 -13.46 10.47
CA GLY A 118 -14.57 -12.77 11.06
C GLY A 118 -14.92 -11.89 12.26
N GLU A 119 -16.08 -12.07 12.89
CA GLU A 119 -16.47 -11.27 14.05
C GLU A 119 -15.36 -11.24 15.12
N ASN A 120 -15.05 -10.03 15.59
CA ASN A 120 -13.98 -9.73 16.54
C ASN A 120 -12.56 -10.08 16.09
N VAL A 121 -12.33 -10.56 14.87
CA VAL A 121 -11.01 -10.59 14.22
C VAL A 121 -10.64 -9.16 13.82
N ILE A 122 -9.39 -8.78 14.05
CA ILE A 122 -8.83 -7.46 13.73
C ILE A 122 -7.85 -7.64 12.58
N VAL A 123 -8.18 -7.06 11.43
CA VAL A 123 -7.31 -7.07 10.25
C VAL A 123 -6.58 -5.74 10.14
N GLY A 124 -5.26 -5.80 10.22
CA GLY A 124 -4.37 -4.67 9.98
C GLY A 124 -4.11 -4.49 8.49
N THR A 125 -4.32 -3.30 7.95
CA THR A 125 -4.04 -2.99 6.55
C THR A 125 -2.84 -2.04 6.47
N LEU A 126 -1.77 -2.52 5.83
CA LEU A 126 -0.55 -1.74 5.60
C LEU A 126 -0.59 -1.19 4.16
N ASP A 127 -0.93 0.08 4.00
CA ASP A 127 -1.30 0.64 2.68
C ASP A 127 -1.21 2.20 2.62
N SER A 128 -1.93 2.86 1.70
CA SER A 128 -2.00 4.33 1.52
C SER A 128 -3.00 5.05 2.43
N GLY A 129 -3.69 4.32 3.31
CA GLY A 129 -4.61 4.88 4.33
C GLY A 129 -6.05 4.39 4.18
N ILE A 130 -7.00 5.18 4.69
CA ILE A 130 -8.44 4.90 4.57
C ILE A 130 -9.28 6.15 4.26
N TRP A 131 -10.35 6.00 3.49
CA TRP A 131 -11.47 6.95 3.43
C TRP A 131 -12.58 6.47 4.38
N PRO A 132 -12.63 6.96 5.63
CA PRO A 132 -13.50 6.38 6.67
C PRO A 132 -15.00 6.61 6.43
N GLU A 133 -15.39 7.67 5.68
CA GLU A 133 -16.78 7.97 5.38
C GLU A 133 -17.42 7.03 4.33
N SER A 134 -16.67 6.11 3.73
CA SER A 134 -17.25 5.14 2.80
C SER A 134 -18.26 4.22 3.49
N ARG A 135 -19.38 3.93 2.82
CA ARG A 135 -20.43 3.01 3.32
C ARG A 135 -19.88 1.61 3.63
N SER A 136 -18.79 1.19 2.98
CA SER A 136 -18.11 -0.08 3.26
C SER A 136 -17.53 -0.15 4.67
N PHE A 137 -17.40 0.97 5.38
CA PHE A 137 -16.85 1.05 6.74
C PHE A 137 -17.90 1.46 7.79
N GLY A 138 -19.18 1.31 7.47
CA GLY A 138 -20.26 1.45 8.44
C GLY A 138 -20.14 0.45 9.59
N ASP A 139 -20.52 0.86 10.80
CA ASP A 139 -20.38 0.06 12.02
C ASP A 139 -21.72 -0.46 12.58
N GLU A 140 -22.78 -0.34 11.78
CA GLU A 140 -24.12 -0.81 12.10
C GLU A 140 -24.14 -2.33 12.36
N GLY A 141 -24.77 -2.71 13.47
CA GLY A 141 -24.87 -4.09 13.92
C GLY A 141 -23.59 -4.68 14.53
N LEU A 142 -22.49 -3.93 14.61
CA LEU A 142 -21.28 -4.40 15.28
C LEU A 142 -21.32 -4.13 16.78
N GLY A 143 -20.99 -5.16 17.57
CA GLY A 143 -20.77 -5.03 19.01
C GLY A 143 -19.59 -4.13 19.38
N PRO A 144 -19.30 -3.94 20.67
CA PRO A 144 -18.19 -3.10 21.15
C PRO A 144 -16.84 -3.54 20.57
N VAL A 145 -15.89 -2.60 20.53
CA VAL A 145 -14.51 -2.89 20.13
C VAL A 145 -13.93 -3.95 21.07
N PRO A 146 -13.23 -4.98 20.57
CA PRO A 146 -12.66 -6.02 21.43
C PRO A 146 -11.75 -5.43 22.52
N ALA A 147 -11.94 -5.82 23.78
CA ALA A 147 -11.20 -5.27 24.92
C ALA A 147 -9.67 -5.49 24.85
N ARG A 148 -9.22 -6.46 24.03
CA ARG A 148 -7.79 -6.72 23.79
C ARG A 148 -7.12 -5.69 22.87
N TRP A 149 -7.89 -4.90 22.13
CA TRP A 149 -7.38 -3.89 21.21
C TRP A 149 -6.68 -2.77 21.95
N LYS A 150 -5.45 -2.44 21.53
CA LYS A 150 -4.60 -1.40 22.16
C LYS A 150 -4.22 -0.26 21.22
N GLY A 151 -4.65 -0.32 19.96
CA GLY A 151 -4.38 0.72 18.98
C GLY A 151 -5.16 2.00 19.24
N VAL A 152 -4.81 3.03 18.46
CA VAL A 152 -5.34 4.38 18.62
C VAL A 152 -5.95 4.88 17.31
N CYS A 153 -6.82 5.89 17.42
CA CYS A 153 -7.23 6.69 16.28
C CYS A 153 -6.39 7.96 16.22
N GLN A 154 -5.28 7.91 15.50
CA GLN A 154 -4.36 9.04 15.36
C GLN A 154 -5.01 10.14 14.50
N GLY A 155 -5.18 11.33 15.09
CA GLY A 155 -5.66 12.51 14.38
C GLY A 155 -4.60 13.10 13.43
N GLY A 156 -5.05 13.99 12.54
CA GLY A 156 -4.22 14.74 11.62
C GLY A 156 -5.07 15.55 10.65
N ASP A 157 -4.49 15.97 9.53
CA ASP A 157 -5.20 16.73 8.49
C ASP A 157 -6.46 15.99 8.02
N SER A 158 -7.62 16.64 8.11
CA SER A 158 -8.93 16.08 7.73
C SER A 158 -9.25 14.71 8.35
N PHE A 159 -8.67 14.38 9.51
CA PHE A 159 -8.90 13.11 10.20
C PHE A 159 -8.87 13.33 11.71
N ASN A 160 -9.92 12.95 12.41
CA ASN A 160 -10.04 13.19 13.86
C ASN A 160 -10.45 11.91 14.58
N SER A 161 -10.64 11.98 15.90
CA SER A 161 -11.04 10.81 16.70
C SER A 161 -12.37 10.19 16.26
N SER A 162 -13.29 10.97 15.69
CA SER A 162 -14.56 10.47 15.14
C SER A 162 -14.42 9.80 13.76
N SER A 163 -13.25 9.85 13.14
CA SER A 163 -12.97 9.10 11.91
C SER A 163 -12.81 7.60 12.15
N CYS A 164 -12.58 7.17 13.40
CA CYS A 164 -12.67 5.77 13.79
C CYS A 164 -14.03 5.47 14.43
N ASN A 165 -14.51 4.25 14.25
CA ASN A 165 -15.80 3.77 14.72
C ASN A 165 -15.67 2.30 15.16
N ARG A 166 -16.78 1.57 15.35
CA ARG A 166 -16.68 0.14 15.71
C ARG A 166 -16.20 -0.74 14.54
N LYS A 167 -16.18 -0.25 13.30
CA LYS A 167 -15.67 -0.99 12.12
C LYS A 167 -14.18 -0.71 11.90
N VAL A 168 -13.79 0.55 11.77
CA VAL A 168 -12.40 1.02 11.72
C VAL A 168 -12.00 1.42 13.14
N ILE A 169 -11.38 0.49 13.86
CA ILE A 169 -11.16 0.61 15.31
C ILE A 169 -9.85 1.32 15.68
N GLY A 170 -8.95 1.51 14.71
CA GLY A 170 -7.79 2.37 14.86
C GLY A 170 -7.17 2.71 13.52
N ALA A 171 -6.40 3.79 13.53
CA ALA A 171 -5.78 4.35 12.35
C ALA A 171 -4.50 5.10 12.75
N ARG A 172 -3.37 4.78 12.10
CA ARG A 172 -2.06 5.39 12.31
C ARG A 172 -1.43 5.72 10.96
N TYR A 173 -0.45 6.61 10.97
CA TYR A 173 0.33 6.93 9.78
C TYR A 173 1.81 7.15 10.11
N TYR A 174 2.69 6.77 9.18
CA TYR A 174 4.14 6.75 9.35
C TYR A 174 4.76 7.42 8.14
N LEU A 175 5.52 8.50 8.36
CA LEU A 175 6.10 9.31 7.29
C LEU A 175 7.50 9.83 7.60
N LYS A 176 8.12 9.41 8.71
CA LYS A 176 9.37 10.06 9.12
C LYS A 176 10.51 9.69 8.18
N ALA A 177 10.55 8.45 7.67
CA ALA A 177 11.57 8.06 6.71
C ALA A 177 11.31 8.72 5.34
N TYR A 178 10.04 8.78 4.92
CA TYR A 178 9.64 9.57 3.75
C TYR A 178 10.11 11.03 3.85
N GLU A 179 9.81 11.73 4.96
CA GLU A 179 10.18 13.16 5.10
C GLU A 179 11.68 13.38 5.26
N ALA A 180 12.41 12.41 5.81
CA ALA A 180 13.86 12.44 5.87
C ALA A 180 14.50 12.41 4.47
N GLN A 181 13.92 11.67 3.53
CA GLN A 181 14.43 11.53 2.16
C GLN A 181 13.92 12.62 1.22
N HIS A 182 12.62 12.95 1.29
CA HIS A 182 11.93 13.81 0.34
C HIS A 182 11.66 15.23 0.86
N GLY A 183 12.00 15.51 2.12
CA GLY A 183 11.60 16.73 2.80
C GLY A 183 10.13 16.69 3.22
N ARG A 184 9.62 17.84 3.71
CA ARG A 184 8.25 17.93 4.25
C ARG A 184 7.21 17.50 3.21
N LEU A 185 6.23 16.69 3.63
CA LEU A 185 5.14 16.24 2.77
C LEU A 185 4.41 17.42 2.12
N ASN A 186 4.21 17.35 0.80
CA ASN A 186 3.37 18.30 0.07
C ASN A 186 1.89 17.97 0.33
N THR A 187 1.21 18.84 1.08
CA THR A 187 -0.17 18.62 1.51
C THR A 187 -1.23 18.93 0.46
N THR A 188 -0.83 19.34 -0.75
CA THR A 188 -1.76 19.54 -1.87
C THR A 188 -2.35 18.22 -2.35
N ASN A 189 -1.55 17.15 -2.34
CA ASN A 189 -1.91 15.82 -2.89
C ASN A 189 -1.91 14.72 -1.81
N ALA A 190 -1.80 15.07 -0.53
CA ALA A 190 -1.83 14.13 0.58
C ALA A 190 -2.19 14.85 1.88
N CYS A 191 -2.76 14.12 2.84
CA CYS A 191 -3.02 14.61 4.19
C CYS A 191 -2.01 14.01 5.16
N ARG A 192 -1.45 14.79 6.08
CA ARG A 192 -0.60 14.30 7.18
C ARG A 192 -1.49 13.64 8.26
N SER A 193 -2.14 12.55 7.87
CA SER A 193 -3.08 11.78 8.65
C SER A 193 -3.26 10.39 8.04
N PRO A 194 -4.00 9.48 8.70
CA PRO A 194 -4.36 8.19 8.11
C PRO A 194 -5.31 8.27 6.91
N ARG A 195 -5.78 9.47 6.53
CA ARG A 195 -6.69 9.64 5.39
C ARG A 195 -6.02 9.20 4.09
N ASP A 196 -6.75 8.41 3.32
CA ASP A 196 -6.37 8.02 1.97
C ASP A 196 -6.67 9.14 0.97
N HIS A 197 -5.68 9.48 0.13
CA HIS A 197 -5.83 10.41 -0.99
C HIS A 197 -5.52 9.75 -2.34
N ASP A 198 -5.07 8.50 -2.30
CA ASP A 198 -4.71 7.72 -3.47
C ASP A 198 -5.85 6.77 -3.88
N GLY A 199 -6.50 6.17 -2.88
CA GLY A 199 -7.66 5.28 -3.05
C GLY A 199 -7.29 3.80 -2.92
N HIS A 200 -6.02 3.45 -3.05
CA HIS A 200 -5.57 2.06 -2.97
C HIS A 200 -5.87 1.40 -1.63
N GLY A 201 -5.50 2.03 -0.51
CA GLY A 201 -5.75 1.51 0.83
C GLY A 201 -7.24 1.39 1.15
N THR A 202 -8.05 2.35 0.70
CA THR A 202 -9.50 2.28 0.79
C THR A 202 -10.06 1.07 0.04
N HIS A 203 -9.57 0.86 -1.18
CA HIS A 203 -10.00 -0.25 -2.02
C HIS A 203 -9.61 -1.60 -1.40
N THR A 204 -8.34 -1.79 -1.03
CA THR A 204 -7.85 -3.04 -0.42
C THR A 204 -8.52 -3.33 0.93
N ALA A 205 -8.70 -2.33 1.80
CA ALA A 205 -9.40 -2.49 3.06
C ALA A 205 -10.88 -2.90 2.87
N SER A 206 -11.55 -2.32 1.86
CA SER A 206 -12.93 -2.69 1.52
C SER A 206 -13.04 -4.10 0.92
N THR A 207 -12.04 -4.53 0.14
CA THR A 207 -11.95 -5.90 -0.36
C THR A 207 -11.76 -6.87 0.81
N VAL A 208 -10.89 -6.57 1.77
CA VAL A 208 -10.64 -7.46 2.91
C VAL A 208 -11.87 -7.58 3.83
N ALA A 209 -12.40 -6.44 4.29
CA ALA A 209 -13.43 -6.43 5.31
C ALA A 209 -14.50 -5.36 5.08
N GLY A 210 -14.81 -4.94 3.86
CA GLY A 210 -15.95 -4.06 3.60
C GLY A 210 -17.27 -4.66 4.09
N ARG A 211 -18.16 -3.83 4.64
CA ARG A 211 -19.57 -4.20 4.88
C ARG A 211 -20.26 -4.48 3.55
N ALA A 212 -21.36 -5.22 3.62
CA ALA A 212 -22.27 -5.36 2.49
C ALA A 212 -22.95 -4.01 2.20
N VAL A 213 -22.73 -3.47 1.00
CA VAL A 213 -23.30 -2.20 0.55
C VAL A 213 -24.08 -2.45 -0.74
N PRO A 214 -25.42 -2.44 -0.70
CA PRO A 214 -26.23 -2.69 -1.88
C PRO A 214 -26.26 -1.49 -2.84
N GLY A 215 -26.54 -1.78 -4.12
CA GLY A 215 -26.78 -0.75 -5.13
C GLY A 215 -25.54 0.09 -5.45
N VAL A 216 -24.36 -0.54 -5.43
CA VAL A 216 -23.10 0.11 -5.81
C VAL A 216 -22.67 -0.36 -7.19
N ALA A 217 -21.97 0.50 -7.91
CA ALA A 217 -21.37 0.17 -9.18
C ALA A 217 -20.04 0.93 -9.30
N ALA A 218 -19.13 0.42 -10.13
CA ALA A 218 -17.98 1.19 -10.55
C ALA A 218 -18.43 2.38 -11.43
N LEU A 219 -17.55 3.38 -11.58
CA LEU A 219 -17.79 4.56 -12.38
C LEU A 219 -18.31 4.17 -13.79
N GLY A 220 -19.45 4.72 -14.21
CA GLY A 220 -20.11 4.33 -15.47
C GLY A 220 -21.17 3.23 -15.36
N GLY A 221 -21.47 2.76 -14.15
CA GLY A 221 -22.49 1.73 -13.91
C GLY A 221 -21.98 0.30 -14.05
N PHE A 222 -20.67 0.10 -14.20
CA PHE A 222 -20.10 -1.23 -14.38
C PHE A 222 -20.19 -2.08 -13.11
N ALA A 223 -20.56 -3.35 -13.32
CA ALA A 223 -20.70 -4.34 -12.26
C ALA A 223 -21.49 -3.82 -11.06
N ALA A 224 -22.70 -3.34 -11.36
CA ALA A 224 -23.70 -3.01 -10.38
C ALA A 224 -24.07 -4.25 -9.56
N GLY A 225 -24.19 -4.09 -8.24
CA GLY A 225 -24.50 -5.17 -7.32
C GLY A 225 -24.33 -4.75 -5.87
N THR A 226 -24.04 -5.72 -5.00
CA THR A 226 -23.70 -5.46 -3.59
C THR A 226 -22.19 -5.60 -3.42
N ALA A 227 -21.48 -4.53 -3.06
CA ALA A 227 -20.08 -4.71 -2.67
C ALA A 227 -20.01 -5.30 -1.26
N SER A 228 -19.13 -6.27 -1.05
CA SER A 228 -18.82 -6.82 0.27
C SER A 228 -17.35 -7.24 0.32
N GLY A 229 -16.74 -7.17 1.50
CA GLY A 229 -15.42 -7.78 1.72
C GLY A 229 -15.51 -9.27 1.99
N GLY A 230 -14.35 -9.94 2.05
CA GLY A 230 -14.25 -11.36 2.39
C GLY A 230 -14.64 -11.66 3.84
N ALA A 231 -14.38 -10.74 4.78
CA ALA A 231 -14.78 -10.84 6.18
C ALA A 231 -15.57 -9.59 6.65
N PRO A 232 -16.87 -9.46 6.30
CA PRO A 232 -17.65 -8.24 6.54
C PRO A 232 -17.82 -7.87 8.03
N LEU A 233 -17.70 -8.83 8.96
CA LEU A 233 -17.83 -8.59 10.40
C LEU A 233 -16.47 -8.38 11.12
N ALA A 234 -15.35 -8.52 10.41
CA ALA A 234 -14.02 -8.21 10.95
C ALA A 234 -13.84 -6.71 11.22
N ARG A 235 -12.97 -6.37 12.16
CA ARG A 235 -12.55 -5.01 12.47
C ARG A 235 -11.35 -4.62 11.62
N LEU A 236 -11.21 -3.35 11.29
CA LEU A 236 -10.09 -2.80 10.52
C LEU A 236 -9.19 -1.93 11.41
N ALA A 237 -7.88 -2.15 11.29
CA ALA A 237 -6.85 -1.28 11.84
C ALA A 237 -5.96 -0.77 10.71
N ILE A 238 -5.90 0.55 10.52
CA ILE A 238 -5.29 1.16 9.35
C ILE A 238 -3.88 1.65 9.68
N TYR A 239 -2.89 1.22 8.90
CA TYR A 239 -1.50 1.64 9.03
C TYR A 239 -1.04 2.24 7.71
N LYS A 240 -1.08 3.57 7.61
CA LYS A 240 -0.66 4.29 6.40
C LYS A 240 0.86 4.44 6.34
N VAL A 241 1.49 3.87 5.32
CA VAL A 241 2.96 3.87 5.14
C VAL A 241 3.40 4.28 3.74
N CYS A 242 2.46 4.36 2.79
CA CYS A 242 2.74 4.76 1.42
C CYS A 242 2.32 6.22 1.19
N TRP A 243 3.17 6.96 0.48
CA TRP A 243 3.02 8.39 0.24
C TRP A 243 3.35 8.75 -1.21
N PRO A 244 2.73 9.81 -1.77
CA PRO A 244 3.04 10.32 -3.10
C PRO A 244 4.53 10.61 -3.30
N ILE A 245 5.10 10.19 -4.43
CA ILE A 245 6.46 10.57 -4.80
C ILE A 245 6.44 12.03 -5.28
N PRO A 246 7.33 12.91 -4.76
CA PRO A 246 7.47 14.26 -5.30
C PRO A 246 7.93 14.20 -6.76
N GLY A 247 7.17 14.79 -7.68
CA GLY A 247 7.50 14.71 -9.10
C GLY A 247 6.38 15.20 -10.02
N PRO A 248 6.46 14.90 -11.34
CA PRO A 248 5.48 15.35 -12.32
C PRO A 248 4.12 14.62 -12.20
N ASN A 249 4.10 13.40 -11.65
CA ASN A 249 2.90 12.57 -11.52
C ASN A 249 2.62 12.13 -10.06
N PRO A 250 2.53 13.07 -9.10
CA PRO A 250 2.43 12.74 -7.68
C PRO A 250 1.10 12.04 -7.31
N SER A 251 0.10 12.08 -8.18
CA SER A 251 -1.19 11.40 -7.98
C SER A 251 -1.21 9.96 -8.50
N ILE A 252 -0.11 9.48 -9.09
CA ILE A 252 -0.01 8.16 -9.75
C ILE A 252 1.08 7.31 -9.11
N GLU A 253 2.17 7.95 -8.65
CA GLU A 253 3.32 7.25 -8.11
C GLU A 253 3.36 7.42 -6.59
N ASN A 254 3.31 6.30 -5.87
CA ASN A 254 3.52 6.24 -4.42
C ASN A 254 4.79 5.47 -4.10
N THR A 255 5.39 5.82 -2.98
CA THR A 255 6.51 5.10 -2.39
C THR A 255 6.23 4.80 -0.93
N CYS A 256 6.67 3.64 -0.47
CA CYS A 256 6.65 3.24 0.93
C CYS A 256 8.10 2.93 1.35
N PHE A 257 8.51 3.41 2.53
CA PHE A 257 9.87 3.24 3.04
C PHE A 257 9.94 2.10 4.04
N ASP A 258 10.99 1.28 3.98
CA ASP A 258 11.20 0.16 4.90
C ASP A 258 11.07 0.58 6.38
N ALA A 259 11.65 1.72 6.74
CA ALA A 259 11.63 2.19 8.12
C ALA A 259 10.22 2.58 8.61
N ASP A 260 9.40 3.16 7.74
CA ASP A 260 8.00 3.50 8.02
C ASP A 260 7.13 2.22 8.07
N MET A 261 7.38 1.24 7.19
CA MET A 261 6.72 -0.06 7.18
C MET A 261 7.02 -0.89 8.42
N LEU A 262 8.29 -1.03 8.81
CA LEU A 262 8.69 -1.77 10.02
C LEU A 262 8.08 -1.16 11.28
N ALA A 263 7.99 0.18 11.37
CA ALA A 263 7.36 0.85 12.49
C ALA A 263 5.86 0.50 12.58
N ALA A 264 5.17 0.49 11.45
CA ALA A 264 3.78 0.10 11.36
C ALA A 264 3.54 -1.36 11.72
N MET A 265 4.39 -2.27 11.23
CA MET A 265 4.27 -3.70 11.55
C MET A 265 4.52 -3.96 13.04
N ASP A 266 5.50 -3.29 13.64
CA ASP A 266 5.80 -3.40 15.07
C ASP A 266 4.64 -2.89 15.95
N ASP A 267 4.06 -1.73 15.60
CA ASP A 267 2.87 -1.21 16.28
C ASP A 267 1.65 -2.11 16.08
N ALA A 268 1.44 -2.69 14.90
CA ALA A 268 0.32 -3.59 14.63
C ALA A 268 0.35 -4.86 15.49
N VAL A 269 1.54 -5.45 15.67
CA VAL A 269 1.75 -6.55 16.61
C VAL A 269 1.45 -6.09 18.05
N GLY A 270 1.93 -4.90 18.42
CA GLY A 270 1.69 -4.31 19.74
C GLY A 270 0.23 -3.96 20.05
N ASP A 271 -0.52 -3.57 19.02
CA ASP A 271 -1.91 -3.14 19.09
C ASP A 271 -2.89 -4.34 19.18
N GLY A 272 -2.43 -5.55 18.82
CA GLY A 272 -3.18 -6.79 18.90
C GLY A 272 -3.93 -7.15 17.62
N VAL A 273 -3.35 -6.85 16.45
CA VAL A 273 -3.84 -7.31 15.14
C VAL A 273 -3.74 -8.83 15.02
N ASP A 274 -4.72 -9.47 14.40
CA ASP A 274 -4.74 -10.94 14.21
C ASP A 274 -4.21 -11.34 12.82
N VAL A 275 -4.52 -10.56 11.78
CA VAL A 275 -4.08 -10.77 10.39
C VAL A 275 -3.63 -9.45 9.79
N MET A 276 -2.52 -9.46 9.04
CA MET A 276 -2.04 -8.28 8.33
C MET A 276 -2.13 -8.48 6.83
N SER A 277 -2.79 -7.55 6.16
CA SER A 277 -2.91 -7.48 4.70
C SER A 277 -1.95 -6.43 4.16
N VAL A 278 -0.98 -6.85 3.34
CA VAL A 278 0.08 -6.01 2.78
C VAL A 278 0.06 -6.10 1.26
N SER A 279 -0.58 -5.12 0.61
CA SER A 279 -0.66 -5.05 -0.85
C SER A 279 0.46 -4.18 -1.41
N ILE A 280 1.70 -4.48 -1.01
CA ILE A 280 2.91 -3.70 -1.31
C ILE A 280 4.02 -4.66 -1.77
N VAL A 281 4.79 -4.26 -2.79
CA VAL A 281 6.01 -4.98 -3.24
C VAL A 281 7.16 -4.04 -3.56
N SER A 282 8.37 -4.60 -3.61
CA SER A 282 9.58 -3.86 -3.94
C SER A 282 9.70 -3.67 -5.43
N SER A 283 10.07 -2.47 -5.86
CA SER A 283 10.37 -2.18 -7.25
C SER A 283 11.84 -2.52 -7.58
N GLY A 284 12.03 -3.32 -8.63
CA GLY A 284 13.27 -3.38 -9.40
C GLY A 284 14.39 -4.33 -8.94
N LYS A 285 14.42 -4.84 -7.70
CA LYS A 285 15.43 -5.81 -7.23
C LYS A 285 14.88 -6.82 -6.22
N HIS A 286 15.37 -8.06 -6.30
CA HIS A 286 15.21 -9.08 -5.26
C HIS A 286 16.19 -8.79 -4.13
N TYR A 287 15.69 -8.59 -2.91
CA TYR A 287 16.51 -8.38 -1.71
C TYR A 287 16.78 -9.71 -1.02
N GLN A 288 17.91 -9.80 -0.32
CA GLN A 288 18.09 -10.89 0.64
C GLN A 288 17.12 -10.69 1.81
N LEU A 289 16.64 -11.78 2.40
CA LEU A 289 15.65 -11.73 3.49
C LEU A 289 16.02 -10.79 4.66
N PRO A 290 17.30 -10.65 5.08
CA PRO A 290 17.67 -9.72 6.16
C PRO A 290 17.55 -8.23 5.81
N ASP A 291 17.54 -7.90 4.51
CA ASP A 291 17.48 -6.53 3.99
C ASP A 291 16.08 -6.17 3.46
N ASP A 292 15.13 -7.09 3.56
CA ASP A 292 13.74 -6.90 3.14
C ASP A 292 12.88 -6.51 4.36
N GLY A 293 12.43 -5.25 4.40
CA GLY A 293 11.65 -4.72 5.51
C GLY A 293 10.33 -5.46 5.77
N ILE A 294 9.66 -5.93 4.71
CA ILE A 294 8.43 -6.74 4.86
C ILE A 294 8.78 -8.12 5.40
N ALA A 295 9.83 -8.76 4.90
CA ALA A 295 10.26 -10.07 5.39
C ALA A 295 10.65 -10.02 6.88
N VAL A 296 11.45 -9.03 7.28
CA VAL A 296 11.87 -8.85 8.68
C VAL A 296 10.66 -8.55 9.58
N GLY A 297 9.80 -7.60 9.20
CA GLY A 297 8.59 -7.31 9.98
C GLY A 297 7.64 -8.50 10.08
N ALA A 298 7.46 -9.24 8.99
CA ALA A 298 6.58 -10.40 8.94
C ALA A 298 7.09 -11.58 9.78
N LEU A 299 8.42 -11.75 9.90
CA LEU A 299 9.01 -12.79 10.74
C LEU A 299 8.60 -12.59 12.20
N HIS A 300 8.70 -11.36 12.69
CA HIS A 300 8.35 -11.01 14.07
C HIS A 300 6.85 -11.04 14.31
N ALA A 301 6.05 -10.64 13.32
CA ALA A 301 4.60 -10.81 13.36
C ALA A 301 4.20 -12.30 13.47
N ALA A 302 4.77 -13.16 12.61
CA ALA A 302 4.51 -14.60 12.61
C ALA A 302 4.94 -15.28 13.93
N ARG A 303 6.08 -14.88 14.51
CA ARG A 303 6.53 -15.35 15.84
C ARG A 303 5.55 -15.00 16.97
N ARG A 304 4.73 -13.97 16.78
CA ARG A 304 3.69 -13.54 17.74
C ARG A 304 2.30 -14.09 17.38
N GLY A 305 2.21 -14.99 16.41
CA GLY A 305 0.97 -15.64 16.00
C GLY A 305 0.13 -14.82 15.01
N LEU A 306 0.69 -13.75 14.44
CA LEU A 306 0.01 -12.90 13.47
C LEU A 306 0.30 -13.39 12.05
N VAL A 307 -0.75 -13.66 11.26
CA VAL A 307 -0.61 -14.09 9.87
C VAL A 307 -0.41 -12.89 8.94
N VAL A 308 0.66 -12.88 8.15
CA VAL A 308 0.94 -11.83 7.17
C VAL A 308 0.65 -12.32 5.75
N VAL A 309 -0.24 -11.63 5.07
CA VAL A 309 -0.66 -11.92 3.69
C VAL A 309 -0.15 -10.82 2.78
N CYS A 310 0.66 -11.21 1.79
CA CYS A 310 1.27 -10.30 0.84
C CYS A 310 0.90 -10.65 -0.60
N SER A 311 0.92 -9.64 -1.47
CA SER A 311 0.75 -9.82 -2.92
C SER A 311 2.04 -10.32 -3.59
N ALA A 312 1.91 -11.09 -4.67
CA ALA A 312 3.04 -11.72 -5.36
C ALA A 312 3.83 -10.81 -6.33
N GLY A 313 3.38 -9.60 -6.64
CA GLY A 313 3.99 -8.81 -7.72
C GLY A 313 3.14 -8.74 -8.99
N ASN A 314 3.17 -7.60 -9.66
CA ASN A 314 2.56 -7.39 -10.98
C ASN A 314 3.57 -7.42 -12.14
N SER A 315 4.82 -7.87 -11.89
CA SER A 315 5.91 -7.87 -12.87
C SER A 315 5.97 -9.12 -13.77
N GLY A 316 4.96 -9.98 -13.71
CA GLY A 316 4.84 -11.14 -14.61
C GLY A 316 4.69 -10.76 -16.09
N PRO A 317 4.62 -11.73 -17.00
CA PRO A 317 4.49 -13.18 -16.76
C PRO A 317 5.80 -13.97 -16.85
N ALA A 318 6.95 -13.30 -17.00
CA ALA A 318 8.24 -13.99 -17.10
C ALA A 318 8.54 -14.83 -15.83
N PRO A 319 9.29 -15.93 -15.92
CA PRO A 319 9.73 -16.67 -14.74
C PRO A 319 10.52 -15.77 -13.76
N ALA A 320 10.47 -16.10 -12.47
CA ALA A 320 11.23 -15.44 -11.40
C ALA A 320 10.92 -13.93 -11.20
N THR A 321 9.69 -13.51 -11.48
CA THR A 321 9.19 -12.13 -11.25
C THR A 321 8.39 -11.97 -9.95
N VAL A 322 8.18 -13.05 -9.19
CA VAL A 322 7.43 -13.03 -7.92
C VAL A 322 8.23 -12.32 -6.82
N SER A 323 7.55 -11.50 -6.02
CA SER A 323 8.09 -10.79 -4.83
C SER A 323 7.52 -11.38 -3.54
N ASN A 324 7.95 -10.86 -2.38
CA ASN A 324 7.52 -11.32 -1.05
C ASN A 324 7.77 -12.83 -0.85
N LEU A 325 9.03 -13.25 -0.99
CA LEU A 325 9.43 -14.67 -1.03
C LEU A 325 9.65 -15.31 0.35
N ALA A 326 9.47 -14.55 1.42
CA ALA A 326 9.75 -15.01 2.77
C ALA A 326 8.85 -16.22 3.13
N PRO A 327 9.39 -17.35 3.61
CA PRO A 327 8.61 -18.57 3.87
C PRO A 327 7.50 -18.42 4.92
N TRP A 328 7.59 -17.39 5.76
CA TRP A 328 6.61 -17.05 6.81
C TRP A 328 5.54 -16.06 6.33
N VAL A 329 5.50 -15.73 5.04
CA VAL A 329 4.50 -14.86 4.42
C VAL A 329 3.59 -15.69 3.50
N LEU A 330 2.29 -15.42 3.55
CA LEU A 330 1.34 -15.98 2.58
C LEU A 330 1.31 -15.09 1.33
N THR A 331 1.94 -15.57 0.26
CA THR A 331 2.11 -14.81 -0.99
C THR A 331 1.05 -15.17 -2.03
N VAL A 332 0.28 -14.17 -2.46
CA VAL A 332 -0.94 -14.33 -3.26
C VAL A 332 -0.74 -13.81 -4.69
N GLY A 333 -0.91 -14.70 -5.67
CA GLY A 333 -0.98 -14.34 -7.10
C GLY A 333 -2.36 -13.85 -7.52
N ALA A 334 -2.43 -13.09 -8.61
CA ALA A 334 -3.68 -12.61 -9.20
C ALA A 334 -4.15 -13.55 -10.33
N SER A 335 -5.46 -13.77 -10.42
CA SER A 335 -6.11 -14.49 -11.52
C SER A 335 -7.33 -13.73 -12.02
N SER A 336 -7.77 -14.02 -13.24
CA SER A 336 -9.01 -13.47 -13.79
C SER A 336 -10.24 -14.18 -13.23
N ILE A 337 -11.36 -13.47 -13.26
CA ILE A 337 -12.68 -14.02 -12.98
C ILE A 337 -13.48 -14.21 -14.29
N ASP A 338 -14.65 -14.84 -14.21
CA ASP A 338 -15.56 -15.08 -15.33
C ASP A 338 -16.23 -13.79 -15.88
N ARG A 339 -16.33 -12.73 -15.07
CA ARG A 339 -16.87 -11.44 -15.49
C ARG A 339 -15.93 -10.69 -16.44
N SER A 340 -16.44 -10.32 -17.61
CA SER A 340 -15.80 -9.39 -18.55
C SER A 340 -16.62 -8.12 -18.77
N PHE A 341 -15.95 -6.99 -19.04
CA PHE A 341 -16.59 -5.71 -19.38
C PHE A 341 -16.54 -5.48 -20.90
N ASN A 342 -17.53 -6.03 -21.60
CA ASN A 342 -17.56 -6.03 -23.05
C ASN A 342 -18.02 -4.68 -23.61
N SER A 343 -17.35 -4.21 -24.67
CA SER A 343 -17.68 -3.01 -25.42
C SER A 343 -17.58 -3.29 -26.92
N PRO A 344 -18.68 -3.68 -27.57
CA PRO A 344 -18.67 -3.98 -29.01
C PRO A 344 -18.41 -2.71 -29.83
N ILE A 345 -17.52 -2.82 -30.81
CA ILE A 345 -17.21 -1.78 -31.79
C ILE A 345 -17.81 -2.22 -33.12
N ARG A 346 -18.76 -1.45 -33.65
CA ARG A 346 -19.34 -1.69 -34.97
C ARG A 346 -18.69 -0.80 -36.01
N LEU A 347 -18.06 -1.41 -37.01
CA LEU A 347 -17.41 -0.71 -38.11
C LEU A 347 -18.41 -0.39 -39.23
N GLY A 348 -18.04 0.58 -40.08
CA GLY A 348 -18.88 1.00 -41.22
C GLY A 348 -19.12 -0.09 -42.26
N ASN A 349 -18.29 -1.13 -42.32
CA ASN A 349 -18.46 -2.29 -43.19
C ASN A 349 -19.37 -3.39 -42.58
N GLY A 350 -19.99 -3.12 -41.42
CA GLY A 350 -20.86 -4.07 -40.72
C GLY A 350 -20.14 -5.03 -39.79
N MET A 351 -18.80 -5.07 -39.79
CA MET A 351 -18.03 -5.92 -38.87
C MET A 351 -18.20 -5.45 -37.42
N VAL A 352 -18.39 -6.39 -36.50
CA VAL A 352 -18.46 -6.13 -35.06
C VAL A 352 -17.24 -6.77 -34.39
N ILE A 353 -16.46 -5.95 -33.70
CA ILE A 353 -15.30 -6.38 -32.92
C ILE A 353 -15.68 -6.30 -31.45
N MET A 354 -15.57 -7.42 -30.73
CA MET A 354 -15.78 -7.45 -29.28
C MET A 354 -14.55 -6.89 -28.57
N GLY A 355 -14.60 -5.62 -28.20
CA GLY A 355 -13.61 -4.99 -27.33
C GLY A 355 -13.96 -5.13 -25.85
N GLN A 356 -13.09 -4.60 -25.00
CA GLN A 356 -13.32 -4.48 -23.56
C GLN A 356 -13.01 -3.06 -23.10
N THR A 357 -13.81 -2.54 -22.16
CA THR A 357 -13.56 -1.22 -21.57
C THR A 357 -14.23 -1.10 -20.20
N VAL A 358 -13.68 -0.22 -19.38
CA VAL A 358 -14.29 0.24 -18.12
C VAL A 358 -14.45 1.77 -18.11
N THR A 359 -14.48 2.38 -19.30
CA THR A 359 -14.65 3.83 -19.43
C THR A 359 -16.09 4.23 -19.09
N PRO A 360 -16.31 5.23 -18.21
CA PRO A 360 -17.65 5.73 -17.93
C PRO A 360 -18.22 6.55 -19.09
N TYR A 361 -17.39 6.92 -20.06
CA TYR A 361 -17.79 7.74 -21.19
C TYR A 361 -18.55 6.92 -22.21
N GLN A 362 -19.84 7.23 -22.35
CA GLN A 362 -20.68 6.65 -23.39
C GLN A 362 -20.63 7.52 -24.65
N LEU A 363 -20.30 6.91 -25.78
CA LEU A 363 -20.51 7.53 -27.07
C LEU A 363 -22.01 7.53 -27.38
N PRO A 364 -22.56 8.57 -28.01
CA PRO A 364 -23.96 8.58 -28.42
C PRO A 364 -24.25 7.39 -29.35
N ALA A 365 -25.25 6.58 -29.00
CA ALA A 365 -25.54 5.29 -29.67
C ALA A 365 -25.73 5.38 -31.19
N ASN A 366 -26.22 6.53 -31.69
CA ASN A 366 -26.51 6.75 -33.11
C ASN A 366 -25.46 7.62 -33.82
N ARG A 367 -24.29 7.83 -33.21
CA ARG A 367 -23.25 8.67 -33.80
C ARG A 367 -22.09 7.83 -34.32
N THR A 368 -21.90 7.87 -35.63
CA THR A 368 -20.73 7.29 -36.28
C THR A 368 -19.57 8.27 -36.26
N TYR A 369 -18.37 7.76 -35.98
CA TYR A 369 -17.13 8.52 -36.04
C TYR A 369 -16.27 8.00 -37.19
N ARG A 370 -15.61 8.90 -37.92
CA ARG A 370 -14.61 8.48 -38.90
C ARG A 370 -13.43 7.86 -38.15
N MET A 371 -12.85 6.80 -38.70
CA MET A 371 -11.63 6.21 -38.14
C MET A 371 -10.39 6.71 -38.89
N VAL A 372 -9.27 6.80 -38.19
CA VAL A 372 -7.95 7.01 -38.81
C VAL A 372 -6.94 6.07 -38.18
N TYR A 373 -6.10 5.47 -39.02
CA TYR A 373 -4.98 4.66 -38.57
C TYR A 373 -3.87 5.56 -38.02
N ALA A 374 -3.39 5.26 -36.82
CA ALA A 374 -2.46 6.13 -36.09
C ALA A 374 -1.23 6.55 -36.91
N ALA A 375 -0.64 5.62 -37.66
CA ALA A 375 0.54 5.88 -38.50
C ALA A 375 0.31 6.95 -39.59
N HIS A 376 -0.94 7.19 -40.02
CA HIS A 376 -1.27 8.25 -40.99
C HIS A 376 -1.49 9.62 -40.34
N ALA A 377 -1.61 9.65 -39.01
CA ALA A 377 -1.92 10.82 -38.21
C ALA A 377 -0.71 11.38 -37.42
N VAL A 378 0.46 10.75 -37.49
CA VAL A 378 1.64 11.19 -36.72
C VAL A 378 2.17 12.57 -37.14
N VAL A 379 2.82 13.25 -36.20
CA VAL A 379 3.58 14.49 -36.47
C VAL A 379 4.93 14.18 -37.14
N PRO A 380 5.48 15.09 -37.96
CA PRO A 380 6.83 14.93 -38.53
C PRO A 380 7.88 14.69 -37.43
N GLY A 381 8.80 13.76 -37.65
CA GLY A 381 9.86 13.42 -36.69
C GLY A 381 9.51 12.30 -35.70
N THR A 382 8.30 11.73 -35.76
CA THR A 382 7.95 10.53 -34.99
C THR A 382 8.73 9.31 -35.50
N LEU A 383 9.40 8.58 -34.61
CA LEU A 383 10.16 7.39 -34.97
C LEU A 383 9.26 6.31 -35.56
N ALA A 384 9.69 5.65 -36.65
CA ALA A 384 8.89 4.68 -37.39
C ALA A 384 8.35 3.53 -36.51
N ASN A 385 9.14 3.09 -35.53
CA ASN A 385 8.82 1.97 -34.62
C ASN A 385 7.78 2.30 -33.54
N VAL A 386 7.35 3.57 -33.39
CA VAL A 386 6.32 3.97 -32.42
C VAL A 386 5.09 4.64 -33.07
N THR A 387 5.03 4.68 -34.40
CA THR A 387 3.98 5.40 -35.15
C THR A 387 2.56 4.88 -34.92
N ASN A 388 2.40 3.64 -34.46
CA ASN A 388 1.13 3.00 -34.13
C ASN A 388 0.79 3.01 -32.62
N GLN A 389 1.67 3.56 -31.76
CA GLN A 389 1.53 3.47 -30.30
C GLN A 389 0.77 4.63 -29.67
N CYS A 390 0.43 5.67 -30.44
CA CYS A 390 -0.28 6.86 -29.96
C CYS A 390 0.38 7.52 -28.74
N LEU A 391 1.72 7.51 -28.65
CA LEU A 391 2.47 8.09 -27.54
C LEU A 391 2.13 9.59 -27.35
N PRO A 392 2.30 10.13 -26.13
CA PRO A 392 2.10 11.56 -25.88
C PRO A 392 2.81 12.44 -26.92
N ASN A 393 2.08 13.42 -27.47
CA ASN A 393 2.56 14.35 -28.50
C ASN A 393 2.97 13.73 -29.85
N SER A 394 2.68 12.45 -30.11
CA SER A 394 3.02 11.80 -31.39
C SER A 394 2.01 12.04 -32.52
N LEU A 395 0.78 12.45 -32.21
CA LEU A 395 -0.31 12.59 -33.20
C LEU A 395 -0.64 14.05 -33.50
N SER A 396 -0.90 14.36 -34.77
CA SER A 396 -1.31 15.68 -35.24
C SER A 396 -2.74 16.00 -34.78
N PRO A 397 -2.96 17.05 -33.95
CA PRO A 397 -4.29 17.42 -33.43
C PRO A 397 -5.34 17.63 -34.53
N GLN A 398 -4.93 18.18 -35.67
CA GLN A 398 -5.81 18.46 -36.82
C GLN A 398 -6.25 17.18 -37.53
N LYS A 399 -5.33 16.23 -37.72
CA LYS A 399 -5.63 14.95 -38.37
C LYS A 399 -6.49 14.07 -37.48
N VAL A 400 -6.33 14.25 -36.17
CA VAL A 400 -7.08 13.47 -35.20
C VAL A 400 -8.49 14.05 -35.03
N ARG A 401 -8.70 15.19 -34.38
CA ARG A 401 -10.00 15.81 -34.02
C ARG A 401 -11.31 15.18 -34.60
N ALA A 402 -12.21 14.76 -33.69
CA ALA A 402 -13.56 14.23 -33.98
C ALA A 402 -13.61 12.90 -34.76
N LYS A 403 -12.55 12.10 -34.61
CA LYS A 403 -12.43 10.74 -35.15
C LYS A 403 -12.12 9.75 -34.02
N SER A 404 -12.32 8.46 -34.29
CA SER A 404 -11.89 7.37 -33.43
C SER A 404 -10.56 6.82 -33.95
N TRP A 405 -9.55 6.62 -33.10
CA TRP A 405 -8.23 6.09 -33.50
C TRP A 405 -8.21 4.59 -33.28
N CYS A 406 -7.71 3.85 -34.26
CA CYS A 406 -7.33 2.44 -34.08
C CYS A 406 -5.80 2.38 -34.07
N ALA A 407 -5.26 1.68 -33.06
CA ALA A 407 -3.86 1.29 -33.00
C ALA A 407 -3.56 0.23 -34.07
#